data_AF-A0A257CIG8-F1
#
_entry.id   AF-A0A257CIG8-F1
#
_cell.length_a   1.000
_cell.length_b   1.000
_cell.length_c   1.000
_cell.angle_alpha   90.00
_cell.angle_beta   90.00
_cell.angle_gamma   90.00
#
_symmetry.space_group_name_H-M   'P 1'
#
loop_
_entity.id
_entity.type
_entity.pdbx_description
1 polymer ?
#
loop_
_entity_poly.entity_id
_entity_poly.type
_entity_poly.pdbx_seq_one_letter_code
_entity_poly.pdbx_strand_id
1 'polypeptide(L)'
;MHWSQCFDVLSNDMAILLEQAVSACDAFEDPTDGKGLKEEFERRLERSWEGFRFDIFVEAACKQLGYSGVDVVSLRNKHLQAWRNIVDLSEPDAVAKNLTKRVEADVLEHMGDAAPFTGAEFQALLALSTAQEIRACLSAFRGISSADRQSLSEHVVKLAEGESTSTGLDGSR
;
A
#
# COMPACT_ATOMS: atom_id res chain seq x y z
N MET A 1 -13.56 -27.13 44.80
CA MET A 1 -14.88 -27.37 44.15
C MET A 1 -15.24 -26.35 43.06
N HIS A 2 -14.48 -25.27 42.83
CA HIS A 2 -14.85 -24.26 41.82
C HIS A 2 -14.50 -24.64 40.38
N TRP A 3 -13.67 -25.67 40.18
CA TRP A 3 -13.20 -26.05 38.85
C TRP A 3 -14.24 -26.80 38.02
N SER A 4 -15.11 -27.60 38.67
CA SER A 4 -16.23 -28.22 37.94
C SER A 4 -17.23 -27.17 37.48
N GLN A 5 -17.54 -26.17 38.32
CA GLN A 5 -18.44 -25.08 37.96
C GLN A 5 -17.92 -24.23 36.80
N CYS A 6 -16.62 -23.90 36.77
CA CYS A 6 -16.04 -23.21 35.61
C CYS A 6 -16.11 -24.05 34.33
N PHE A 7 -15.87 -25.36 34.44
CA PHE A 7 -15.96 -26.25 33.29
C PHE A 7 -17.40 -26.36 32.77
N ASP A 8 -18.39 -26.48 33.67
CA ASP A 8 -19.81 -26.54 33.32
C ASP A 8 -20.27 -25.25 32.63
N VAL A 9 -19.84 -24.08 33.11
CA VAL A 9 -20.13 -22.77 32.49
C VAL A 9 -19.50 -22.69 31.10
N LEU A 10 -18.23 -23.05 30.95
CA LEU A 10 -17.55 -23.02 29.65
C LEU A 10 -18.21 -23.98 28.64
N SER A 11 -18.58 -25.18 29.09
CA SER A 11 -19.29 -26.14 28.25
C SER A 11 -20.66 -25.62 27.83
N ASN A 12 -21.37 -24.93 28.71
CA ASN A 12 -22.67 -24.34 28.43
C ASN A 12 -22.55 -23.15 27.45
N ASP A 13 -21.56 -22.28 27.64
CA ASP A 13 -21.28 -21.16 26.73
C ASP A 13 -20.91 -21.67 25.33
N MET A 14 -20.13 -22.75 25.26
CA MET A 14 -19.76 -23.38 23.98
C MET A 14 -20.96 -24.03 23.30
N ALA A 15 -21.88 -24.64 24.07
CA ALA A 15 -23.12 -25.19 23.54
C ALA A 15 -24.02 -24.08 22.98
N ILE A 16 -24.18 -22.96 23.70
CA ILE A 16 -24.94 -21.79 23.26
C ILE A 16 -24.36 -21.21 21.97
N LEU A 17 -23.03 -21.08 21.90
CA LEU A 17 -22.35 -20.58 20.69
C LEU A 17 -22.62 -21.47 19.48
N LEU A 18 -22.59 -22.80 19.66
CA LEU A 18 -22.85 -23.76 18.61
C LEU A 18 -24.31 -23.73 18.16
N GLU A 19 -25.27 -23.64 19.08
CA GLU A 19 -26.69 -23.47 18.74
C GLU A 19 -26.94 -22.18 17.96
N GLN A 20 -26.29 -21.08 18.35
CA GLN A 20 -26.39 -19.81 17.64
C GLN A 20 -25.79 -19.90 16.23
N ALA A 21 -24.68 -20.62 16.07
CA ALA A 21 -24.08 -20.84 14.75
C ALA A 21 -25.00 -21.69 13.85
N VAL A 22 -25.61 -22.75 14.39
CA VAL A 22 -26.58 -23.58 13.66
C VAL A 22 -27.82 -22.75 13.28
N SER A 23 -28.37 -21.99 14.22
CA SER A 23 -29.53 -21.12 13.95
C SER A 23 -29.22 -20.03 12.90
N ALA A 24 -27.99 -19.50 12.88
CA ALA A 24 -27.55 -18.59 11.83
C ALA A 24 -27.40 -19.29 10.47
N CYS A 25 -27.04 -20.58 10.45
CA CYS A 25 -27.03 -21.38 9.23
C CYS A 25 -28.46 -21.66 8.71
N ASP A 26 -29.40 -21.98 9.60
CA ASP A 26 -30.81 -22.21 9.25
C ASP A 26 -31.47 -20.95 8.66
N ALA A 27 -30.99 -19.75 9.04
CA ALA A 27 -31.46 -18.49 8.45
C ALA A 27 -31.15 -18.35 6.95
N PHE A 28 -30.17 -19.08 6.41
CA PHE A 28 -29.93 -19.16 4.97
C PHE A 28 -30.92 -20.06 4.23
N GLU A 29 -31.63 -20.92 4.95
CA GLU A 29 -32.65 -21.82 4.39
C GLU A 29 -34.05 -21.18 4.40
N ASP A 30 -34.19 -19.95 4.92
CA ASP A 30 -35.46 -19.22 4.93
C ASP A 30 -35.94 -18.96 3.49
N PRO A 31 -37.17 -19.39 3.12
CA PRO A 31 -37.67 -19.29 1.74
C PRO A 31 -37.97 -17.85 1.29
N THR A 32 -38.01 -16.89 2.21
CA THR A 32 -38.34 -15.48 1.95
C THR A 32 -37.08 -14.62 1.95
N ASP A 33 -36.27 -14.71 3.01
CA ASP A 33 -35.10 -13.85 3.22
C ASP A 33 -33.76 -14.57 2.98
N GLY A 34 -33.74 -15.91 3.01
CA GLY A 34 -32.52 -16.71 2.92
C GLY A 34 -31.74 -16.51 1.63
N LYS A 35 -32.44 -16.29 0.50
CA LYS A 35 -31.79 -15.98 -0.78
C LYS A 35 -31.06 -14.62 -0.74
N GLY A 36 -31.70 -13.58 -0.20
CA GLY A 36 -31.09 -12.26 -0.07
C GLY A 36 -29.93 -12.25 0.92
N LEU A 37 -30.07 -12.97 2.03
CA LEU A 37 -29.00 -13.20 3.01
C LEU A 37 -27.80 -13.92 2.40
N LYS A 38 -28.04 -14.95 1.60
CA LYS A 38 -26.98 -15.70 0.93
C LYS A 38 -26.26 -14.85 -0.13
N GLU A 39 -27.00 -14.11 -0.95
CA GLU A 39 -26.41 -13.20 -1.94
C GLU A 39 -25.60 -12.08 -1.28
N GLU A 40 -26.05 -11.53 -0.15
CA GLU A 40 -25.28 -10.56 0.63
C GLU A 40 -24.03 -11.18 1.26
N PHE A 41 -24.15 -12.40 1.79
CA PHE A 41 -23.03 -13.11 2.42
C PHE A 41 -21.96 -13.51 1.39
N GLU A 42 -22.36 -14.01 0.22
CA GLU A 42 -21.49 -14.26 -0.92
C GLU A 42 -20.81 -12.96 -1.38
N ARG A 43 -21.55 -11.86 -1.47
CA ARG A 43 -20.99 -10.54 -1.81
C ARG A 43 -19.96 -10.06 -0.79
N ARG A 44 -20.21 -10.27 0.50
CA ARG A 44 -19.26 -9.92 1.58
C ARG A 44 -18.02 -10.81 1.56
N LEU A 45 -18.17 -12.11 1.29
CA LEU A 45 -17.06 -13.03 1.09
C LEU A 45 -16.19 -12.59 -0.09
N GLU A 46 -16.81 -12.28 -1.23
CA GLU A 46 -16.12 -11.79 -2.43
C GLU A 46 -15.44 -10.44 -2.24
N ARG A 47 -15.95 -9.59 -1.34
CA ARG A 47 -15.41 -8.25 -1.01
C ARG A 47 -14.36 -8.26 0.10
N SER A 48 -14.22 -9.36 0.86
CA SER A 48 -13.18 -9.56 1.86
C SER A 48 -11.81 -9.84 1.22
N TRP A 49 -11.29 -8.88 0.44
CA TRP A 49 -10.02 -9.06 -0.24
C TRP A 49 -8.86 -9.14 0.75
N GLU A 50 -8.08 -10.20 0.58
CA GLU A 50 -6.80 -10.35 1.25
C GLU A 50 -5.82 -9.27 0.78
N GLY A 51 -4.94 -8.83 1.70
CA GLY A 51 -4.06 -7.69 1.46
C GLY A 51 -3.19 -7.83 0.21
N PHE A 52 -2.68 -9.03 -0.09
CA PHE A 52 -1.82 -9.26 -1.24
C PHE A 52 -2.52 -9.00 -2.58
N ARG A 53 -3.86 -9.06 -2.64
CA ARG A 53 -4.62 -8.80 -3.88
C ARG A 53 -4.49 -7.34 -4.35
N PHE A 54 -4.14 -6.44 -3.44
CA PHE A 54 -3.94 -5.03 -3.74
C PHE A 54 -2.55 -4.74 -4.32
N ASP A 55 -1.57 -5.63 -4.10
CA ASP A 55 -0.17 -5.43 -4.49
C ASP A 55 -0.03 -5.23 -6.01
N ILE A 56 -0.85 -5.94 -6.81
CA ILE A 56 -0.88 -5.81 -8.29
C ILE A 56 -1.25 -4.37 -8.72
N PHE A 57 -2.17 -3.72 -8.02
CA PHE A 57 -2.57 -2.35 -8.32
C PHE A 57 -1.46 -1.35 -7.97
N VAL A 58 -0.74 -1.60 -6.88
CA VAL A 58 0.40 -0.79 -6.47
C VAL A 58 1.55 -0.93 -7.47
N GLU A 59 1.90 -2.15 -7.85
CA GLU A 59 2.94 -2.42 -8.84
C GLU A 59 2.61 -1.79 -10.20
N ALA A 60 1.36 -1.91 -10.65
CA ALA A 60 0.89 -1.27 -11.87
C ALA A 60 1.00 0.26 -11.80
N ALA A 61 0.56 0.87 -10.70
CA ALA A 61 0.65 2.30 -10.48
C ALA A 61 2.12 2.77 -10.43
N CYS A 62 3.00 2.08 -9.70
CA CYS A 62 4.43 2.39 -9.66
C CYS A 62 5.07 2.29 -11.04
N LYS A 63 4.73 1.25 -11.82
CA LYS A 63 5.24 1.07 -13.19
C LYS A 63 4.78 2.19 -14.13
N GLN A 64 3.51 2.59 -14.04
CA GLN A 64 2.98 3.68 -14.86
C GLN A 64 3.59 5.04 -14.48
N LEU A 65 3.84 5.26 -13.18
CA LEU A 65 4.45 6.47 -12.66
C LEU A 65 5.99 6.47 -12.76
N GLY A 66 6.59 5.41 -13.33
CA GLY A 66 8.03 5.30 -13.56
C GLY A 66 8.86 5.15 -12.28
N TYR A 67 8.25 4.73 -11.17
CA TYR A 67 8.91 4.64 -9.87
C TYR A 67 9.36 3.22 -9.57
N SER A 68 10.62 3.07 -9.13
CA SER A 68 11.20 1.79 -8.71
C SER A 68 11.63 1.85 -7.25
N GLY A 69 11.34 0.79 -6.48
CA GLY A 69 11.74 0.68 -5.07
C GLY A 69 10.73 1.13 -4.02
N VAL A 70 9.43 1.26 -4.34
CA VAL A 70 8.40 1.36 -3.29
C VAL A 70 8.33 0.05 -2.51
N ASP A 71 8.33 0.15 -1.19
CA ASP A 71 7.90 -0.96 -0.34
C ASP A 71 6.37 -1.12 -0.45
N VAL A 72 5.95 -1.99 -1.37
CA VAL A 72 4.54 -2.30 -1.65
C VAL A 72 3.82 -2.76 -0.37
N VAL A 73 4.51 -3.51 0.49
CA VAL A 73 3.93 -4.04 1.73
C VAL A 73 3.66 -2.93 2.73
N SER A 74 4.61 -2.00 2.90
CA SER A 74 4.42 -0.84 3.76
C SER A 74 3.31 0.09 3.25
N LEU A 75 3.29 0.37 1.94
CA LEU A 75 2.25 1.18 1.32
C LEU A 75 0.87 0.53 1.49
N ARG A 76 0.77 -0.77 1.22
CA ARG A 76 -0.45 -1.54 1.44
C ARG A 76 -0.91 -1.43 2.88
N ASN A 77 -0.06 -1.73 3.86
CA ASN A 77 -0.47 -1.77 5.26
C ASN A 77 -0.99 -0.42 5.74
N LYS A 78 -0.46 0.69 5.22
CA LYS A 78 -0.91 2.05 5.52
C LYS A 78 -2.31 2.35 4.96
N HIS A 79 -2.64 1.85 3.77
CA HIS A 79 -3.88 2.20 3.05
C HIS A 79 -4.91 1.06 2.94
N LEU A 80 -4.62 -0.11 3.52
CA LEU A 80 -5.40 -1.34 3.36
C LEU A 80 -6.89 -1.16 3.69
N GLN A 81 -7.21 -0.49 4.80
CA GLN A 81 -8.59 -0.28 5.19
C GLN A 81 -9.33 0.64 4.22
N ALA A 82 -8.66 1.70 3.73
CA ALA A 82 -9.25 2.60 2.74
C ALA A 82 -9.53 1.88 1.41
N TRP A 83 -8.62 1.00 0.99
CA TRP A 83 -8.80 0.21 -0.23
C TRP A 83 -9.90 -0.83 -0.09
N ARG A 84 -10.02 -1.50 1.07
CA ARG A 84 -11.16 -2.38 1.37
C ARG A 84 -12.49 -1.65 1.30
N ASN A 85 -12.57 -0.45 1.87
CA ASN A 85 -13.77 0.37 1.79
C ASN A 85 -14.17 0.69 0.34
N ILE A 86 -13.20 0.85 -0.59
CA ILE A 86 -13.51 1.05 -2.01
C ILE A 86 -14.10 -0.22 -2.63
N VAL A 87 -13.56 -1.39 -2.30
CA VAL A 87 -14.11 -2.68 -2.76
C VAL A 87 -15.54 -2.89 -2.22
N ASP A 88 -15.79 -2.48 -0.97
CA ASP A 88 -17.10 -2.59 -0.34
C ASP A 88 -18.16 -1.65 -0.92
N LEU A 89 -17.77 -0.41 -1.22
CA LEU A 89 -18.68 0.66 -1.65
C LEU A 89 -18.83 0.78 -3.16
N SER A 90 -17.97 0.12 -3.94
CA SER A 90 -18.03 0.18 -5.41
C SER A 90 -18.92 -0.92 -5.99
N GLU A 91 -19.58 -0.58 -7.10
CA GLU A 91 -20.21 -1.56 -7.98
C GLU A 91 -19.16 -2.53 -8.55
N PRO A 92 -19.49 -3.82 -8.75
CA PRO A 92 -18.53 -4.86 -9.14
C PRO A 92 -17.70 -4.52 -10.39
N ASP A 93 -18.32 -3.89 -11.38
CA ASP A 93 -17.72 -3.44 -12.64
C ASP A 93 -16.83 -2.20 -12.47
N ALA A 94 -17.07 -1.39 -11.44
CA ALA A 94 -16.34 -0.17 -11.14
C ALA A 94 -15.18 -0.37 -10.13
N VAL A 95 -15.15 -1.48 -9.38
CA VAL A 95 -14.14 -1.75 -8.33
C VAL A 95 -12.73 -1.54 -8.86
N ALA A 96 -12.36 -2.22 -9.95
CA ALA A 96 -11.00 -2.18 -10.48
C ALA A 96 -10.59 -0.75 -10.87
N LYS A 97 -11.48 -0.01 -11.53
CA LYS A 97 -11.22 1.37 -11.97
C LYS A 97 -11.07 2.33 -10.79
N ASN A 98 -11.96 2.23 -9.80
CA ASN A 98 -11.92 3.09 -8.62
C ASN A 98 -10.70 2.80 -7.74
N LEU A 99 -10.37 1.52 -7.61
CA LEU A 99 -9.21 1.07 -6.86
C LEU A 99 -7.91 1.54 -7.51
N THR A 100 -7.76 1.39 -8.84
CA THR A 100 -6.60 1.92 -9.58
C THR A 100 -6.41 3.41 -9.32
N LYS A 101 -7.47 4.23 -9.50
CA LYS A 101 -7.39 5.68 -9.28
C LYS A 101 -6.97 6.04 -7.85
N ARG A 102 -7.49 5.31 -6.85
CA ARG A 102 -7.14 5.57 -5.46
C ARG A 102 -5.69 5.19 -5.17
N VAL A 103 -5.28 4.01 -5.62
CA VAL A 103 -3.91 3.52 -5.43
C VAL A 103 -2.91 4.44 -6.12
N GLU A 104 -3.19 4.92 -7.34
CA GLU A 104 -2.39 5.93 -8.02
C GLU A 104 -2.26 7.22 -7.19
N ALA A 105 -3.37 7.72 -6.63
CA ALA A 105 -3.35 8.90 -5.77
C ALA A 105 -2.52 8.68 -4.49
N ASP A 106 -2.66 7.53 -3.84
CA ASP A 106 -1.91 7.17 -2.63
C ASP A 106 -0.40 6.99 -2.94
N VAL A 107 -0.06 6.42 -4.11
CA VAL A 107 1.33 6.34 -4.59
C VAL A 107 1.89 7.73 -4.86
N LEU A 108 1.13 8.61 -5.52
CA LEU A 108 1.55 10.00 -5.77
C LEU A 108 1.74 10.80 -4.49
N GLU A 109 0.87 10.63 -3.49
CA GLU A 109 1.04 11.24 -2.16
C GLU A 109 2.32 10.72 -1.49
N HIS A 110 2.53 9.40 -1.53
CA HIS A 110 3.76 8.79 -1.02
C HIS A 110 5.01 9.29 -1.75
N MET A 111 4.93 9.53 -3.07
CA MET A 111 6.00 10.14 -3.86
C MET A 111 6.23 11.60 -3.47
N GLY A 112 5.17 12.35 -3.20
CA GLY A 112 5.24 13.73 -2.70
C GLY A 112 5.98 13.85 -1.37
N ASP A 113 5.97 12.79 -0.56
CA ASP A 113 6.73 12.70 0.70
C ASP A 113 8.11 12.02 0.53
N ALA A 114 8.26 11.16 -0.47
CA ALA A 114 9.51 10.49 -0.77
C ALA A 114 10.51 11.43 -1.45
N ALA A 115 11.81 11.11 -1.36
CA ALA A 115 12.81 11.78 -2.16
C ALA A 115 12.67 11.27 -3.62
N PRO A 116 12.80 12.14 -4.64
CA PRO A 116 12.65 11.77 -6.04
C PRO A 116 13.77 10.85 -6.56
N PHE A 117 14.79 10.60 -5.75
CA PHE A 117 15.92 9.73 -6.07
C PHE A 117 16.05 8.61 -5.05
N THR A 118 16.39 7.42 -5.54
CA THR A 118 16.80 6.26 -4.75
C THR A 118 18.20 6.49 -4.15
N GLY A 119 18.55 5.70 -3.13
CA GLY A 119 19.89 5.76 -2.54
C GLY A 119 21.02 5.47 -3.55
N ALA A 120 20.77 4.61 -4.54
CA ALA A 120 21.71 4.32 -5.61
C ALA A 120 21.85 5.48 -6.60
N GLU A 121 20.75 6.17 -6.92
CA GLU A 121 20.79 7.39 -7.74
C GLU A 121 21.49 8.53 -7.01
N PHE A 122 21.27 8.71 -5.71
CA PHE A 122 22.05 9.65 -4.88
C PHE A 122 23.53 9.28 -4.84
N GLN A 123 23.85 7.99 -4.77
CA GLN A 123 25.22 7.51 -4.81
C GLN A 123 25.91 7.86 -6.14
N ALA A 124 25.21 7.67 -7.25
CA ALA A 124 25.70 7.98 -8.59
C ALA A 124 25.78 9.50 -8.86
N LEU A 125 24.78 10.28 -8.42
CA LEU A 125 24.68 11.72 -8.69
C LEU A 125 25.57 12.58 -7.79
N LEU A 126 25.81 12.17 -6.53
CA LEU A 126 26.57 12.95 -5.55
C LEU A 126 27.89 12.28 -5.16
N ALA A 127 28.30 11.21 -5.86
CA ALA A 127 29.50 10.43 -5.58
C ALA A 127 29.66 10.00 -4.10
N LEU A 128 28.53 9.76 -3.41
CA LEU A 128 28.54 9.41 -1.99
C LEU A 128 29.12 8.00 -1.83
N SER A 129 30.05 7.82 -0.89
CA SER A 129 30.79 6.55 -0.77
C SER A 129 30.26 5.69 0.37
N THR A 130 29.63 6.30 1.37
CA THR A 130 29.21 5.61 2.59
C THR A 130 27.70 5.62 2.80
N ALA A 131 27.18 4.52 3.35
CA ALA A 131 25.76 4.36 3.65
C ALA A 131 25.23 5.36 4.71
N GLN A 132 26.11 6.04 5.44
CA GLN A 132 25.76 7.07 6.42
C GLN A 132 25.56 8.43 5.73
N GLU A 133 26.40 8.77 4.75
CA GLU A 133 26.25 9.97 3.91
C GLU A 133 24.97 9.91 3.08
N ILE A 134 24.69 8.76 2.45
CA ILE A 134 23.47 8.54 1.67
C ILE A 134 22.22 8.74 2.56
N ARG A 135 22.24 8.21 3.79
CA ARG A 135 21.14 8.40 4.75
C ARG A 135 20.99 9.86 5.21
N ALA A 136 22.09 10.54 5.50
CA ALA A 136 22.05 11.95 5.88
C ALA A 136 21.50 12.83 4.75
N CYS A 137 21.92 12.62 3.50
CA CYS A 137 21.41 13.31 2.33
C CYS A 137 19.92 13.01 2.10
N LEU A 138 19.51 11.74 2.15
CA LEU A 138 18.09 11.37 2.01
C LEU A 138 17.21 12.00 3.09
N SER A 139 17.66 12.01 4.34
CA SER A 139 16.94 12.64 5.46
C SER A 139 16.87 14.16 5.32
N ALA A 140 17.95 14.82 4.88
CA ALA A 140 17.95 16.25 4.62
C ALA A 140 17.01 16.60 3.46
N PHE A 141 17.00 15.81 2.39
CA PHE A 141 16.11 16.02 1.24
C PHE A 141 14.64 15.89 1.63
N ARG A 142 14.30 14.92 2.51
CA ARG A 142 12.93 14.71 3.02
C ARG A 142 12.45 15.80 3.99
N GLY A 143 13.36 16.50 4.66
CA GLY A 143 13.03 17.58 5.60
C GLY A 143 12.69 18.92 4.94
N ILE A 144 12.81 19.03 3.62
CA ILE A 144 12.64 20.25 2.85
C ILE A 144 11.24 20.29 2.21
N SER A 145 10.65 21.49 2.05
CA SER A 145 9.31 21.67 1.46
C SER A 145 9.24 21.08 0.04
N SER A 146 8.05 20.67 -0.44
CA SER A 146 7.92 20.03 -1.76
C SER A 146 8.34 20.95 -2.91
N ALA A 147 8.09 22.26 -2.81
CA ALA A 147 8.49 23.26 -3.80
C ALA A 147 10.02 23.42 -3.85
N ASP A 148 10.67 23.44 -2.69
CA ASP A 148 12.12 23.54 -2.59
C ASP A 148 12.82 22.26 -3.05
N ARG A 149 12.21 21.09 -2.79
CA ARG A 149 12.70 19.78 -3.29
C ARG A 149 12.73 19.70 -4.80
N GLN A 150 11.69 20.23 -5.47
CA GLN A 150 11.62 20.22 -6.92
C GLN A 150 12.71 21.11 -7.53
N SER A 151 12.90 22.32 -7.00
CA SER A 151 14.00 23.22 -7.39
C SER A 151 15.39 22.59 -7.17
N LEU A 152 15.62 21.95 -6.02
CA LEU A 152 16.87 21.25 -5.72
C LEU A 152 17.11 20.06 -6.67
N SER A 153 16.08 19.29 -6.99
CA SER A 153 16.19 18.16 -7.92
C SER A 153 16.60 18.62 -9.33
N GLU A 154 16.01 19.72 -9.82
CA GLU A 154 16.39 20.32 -11.10
C GLU A 154 17.82 20.85 -11.09
N HIS A 155 18.26 21.44 -9.97
CA HIS A 155 19.64 21.91 -9.82
C HIS A 155 20.66 20.77 -9.77
N VAL A 156 20.36 19.67 -9.08
CA VAL A 156 21.25 18.50 -9.00
C VAL A 156 21.39 17.82 -10.37
N VAL A 157 20.29 17.69 -11.12
CA VAL A 157 20.34 17.15 -12.49
C VAL A 157 21.19 18.04 -13.41
N LYS A 158 21.02 19.37 -13.35
CA LYS A 158 21.84 20.31 -14.14
C LYS A 158 23.33 20.25 -13.81
N LEU A 159 23.68 20.03 -12.54
CA LEU A 159 25.08 19.86 -12.13
C LEU A 159 25.68 18.56 -12.68
N ALA A 160 24.93 17.46 -12.64
CA ALA A 160 25.36 16.18 -13.20
C ALA A 160 25.53 16.24 -14.74
N GLU A 161 24.65 16.97 -15.44
CA GLU A 161 24.77 17.20 -16.88
C GLU A 161 25.94 18.14 -17.25
N GLY A 162 26.26 19.11 -16.39
CA GLY A 162 27.37 20.04 -16.56
C GLY A 162 28.76 19.44 -16.36
N GLU A 163 28.93 18.48 -15.44
CA GLU A 163 30.22 17.79 -15.25
C GLU A 163 30.56 16.86 -16.42
N SER A 164 29.55 16.25 -17.05
CA SER A 164 29.71 15.36 -18.21
C SER A 164 30.20 16.10 -19.48
N THR A 165 30.06 17.42 -19.56
CA THR A 165 30.54 18.23 -20.70
C THR A 165 31.92 18.85 -20.50
N SER A 166 32.50 18.78 -19.28
CA SER A 166 33.81 19.41 -18.99
C SER A 166 35.02 18.47 -19.09
N THR A 167 34.81 17.14 -19.23
CA THR A 167 35.88 16.13 -19.24
C THR A 167 36.37 15.74 -20.65
N GLY A 168 35.98 16.48 -21.69
CA GLY A 168 36.25 16.14 -23.10
C GLY A 168 37.34 16.93 -23.84
N LEU A 169 38.12 17.80 -23.19
CA LEU A 169 39.14 18.62 -23.86
C LEU A 169 40.40 18.81 -23.02
N ASP A 170 41.13 17.74 -22.70
CA ASP A 170 42.58 17.85 -22.51
C ASP A 170 43.27 16.52 -22.83
N GLY A 171 43.77 16.37 -24.06
CA GLY A 171 44.36 15.12 -24.48
C GLY A 171 44.55 14.96 -25.98
N SER A 172 45.23 15.90 -26.65
CA SER A 172 46.02 15.57 -27.83
C SER A 172 47.16 16.56 -27.97
N ARG A 173 48.37 16.00 -27.81
CA ARG A 173 49.65 16.59 -28.18
C ARG A 173 49.71 16.91 -29.67
#